data_AF-A0A915P115-F1
#
_entry.id   AF-A0A915P115-F1
#
_cell.length_a   1.000
_cell.length_b   1.000
_cell.length_c   1.000
_cell.angle_alpha   90.00
_cell.angle_beta   90.00
_cell.angle_gamma   90.00
#
_symmetry.space_group_name_H-M   'P 1'
#
loop_
_entity.id
_entity.type
_entity.pdbx_description
1 polymer ?
#
loop_
_entity_poly.entity_id
_entity_poly.type
_entity_poly.pdbx_seq_one_letter_code
_entity_poly.pdbx_strand_id
1 'polypeptide(L)'
;LINPVDFIAANGVLNTACFIVLAVYATTGFYGYLAFGSHVKDTVTLNLPNEPANGTCLIAELIPHLGLFISLVGAFAGTALALIFPAMIDLLCNYSQMKLTRGIWIKNIFLFGFGVLGLVTGTYASLTQIAYAFGVEDKT
;
A
#
# COMPACT_ATOMS: atom_id res chain seq x y z
N LEU A 1 -12.90 24.45 22.81
CA LEU A 1 -11.62 23.93 23.33
C LEU A 1 -11.41 22.56 22.73
N ILE A 2 -10.49 22.43 21.77
CA ILE A 2 -10.18 21.17 21.11
C ILE A 2 -9.06 20.50 21.92
N ASN A 3 -9.36 19.34 22.51
CA ASN A 3 -8.35 18.55 23.21
C ASN A 3 -7.71 17.58 22.20
N PRO A 4 -6.37 17.43 22.19
CA PRO A 4 -5.68 16.55 21.24
C PRO A 4 -6.04 15.06 21.45
N VAL A 5 -6.52 14.68 22.63
CA VAL A 5 -6.91 13.30 22.97
C VAL A 5 -8.16 12.85 22.21
N ASP A 6 -9.05 13.81 21.87
CA ASP A 6 -10.30 13.52 21.16
C ASP A 6 -10.06 13.12 19.70
N PHE A 7 -8.86 13.38 19.14
CA PHE A 7 -8.51 12.94 17.79
C PHE A 7 -8.31 11.42 17.68
N ILE A 8 -7.87 10.77 18.77
CA ILE A 8 -7.52 9.34 18.83
C ILE A 8 -8.64 8.53 19.53
N ALA A 9 -9.63 9.20 20.12
CA ALA A 9 -10.78 8.55 20.76
C ALA A 9 -11.57 7.64 19.79
N ALA A 10 -12.40 6.75 20.33
CA ALA A 10 -13.19 5.80 19.53
C ALA A 10 -14.12 6.47 18.49
N ASN A 11 -14.65 7.66 18.79
CA ASN A 11 -15.38 8.51 17.83
C ASN A 11 -14.52 9.69 17.34
N GLY A 12 -13.20 9.56 17.43
CA GLY A 12 -12.24 10.58 17.03
C GLY A 12 -12.12 10.66 15.51
N VAL A 13 -11.49 11.76 15.08
CA VAL A 13 -11.29 12.08 13.66
C VAL A 13 -10.55 10.95 12.94
N LEU A 14 -9.53 10.36 13.58
CA LEU A 14 -8.72 9.31 12.97
C LEU A 14 -9.54 8.03 12.72
N ASN A 15 -10.31 7.56 13.71
CA ASN A 15 -11.11 6.34 13.56
C ASN A 15 -12.24 6.53 12.55
N THR A 16 -12.91 7.69 12.60
CA THR A 16 -14.00 8.02 11.67
C THR A 16 -13.48 8.15 10.23
N ALA A 17 -12.34 8.81 10.02
CA ALA A 17 -11.72 8.92 8.70
C ALA A 17 -11.29 7.56 8.15
N CYS A 18 -10.67 6.72 8.98
CA CYS A 18 -10.27 5.36 8.60
C CYS A 18 -11.49 4.52 8.18
N PHE A 19 -12.58 4.60 8.93
CA PHE A 19 -13.83 3.91 8.61
C PHE A 19 -14.41 4.35 7.25
N ILE A 20 -14.44 5.65 6.98
CA ILE A 20 -14.94 6.18 5.70
C ILE A 20 -14.08 5.70 4.53
N VAL A 21 -12.75 5.81 4.65
CA VAL A 21 -11.82 5.35 3.60
C VAL A 21 -12.01 3.85 3.33
N LEU A 22 -12.11 3.05 4.40
CA LEU A 22 -12.33 1.62 4.29
C LEU A 22 -13.69 1.30 3.63
N ALA A 23 -14.75 2.03 3.95
CA ALA A 23 -16.05 1.87 3.32
C ALA A 23 -16.04 2.22 1.82
N VAL A 24 -15.38 3.31 1.43
CA VAL A 24 -15.23 3.71 0.02
C VAL A 24 -14.38 2.67 -0.75
N TYR A 25 -13.29 2.18 -0.16
CA TYR A 25 -12.44 1.18 -0.79
C TYR A 25 -13.16 -0.16 -0.93
N ALA A 26 -13.90 -0.59 0.10
CA ALA A 26 -14.68 -1.83 0.08
C ALA A 26 -15.80 -1.78 -0.97
N THR A 27 -16.55 -0.69 -1.03
CA THR A 27 -17.61 -0.51 -2.05
C THR A 27 -17.03 -0.46 -3.46
N THR A 28 -15.97 0.31 -3.69
CA THR A 28 -15.29 0.38 -5.00
C THR A 28 -14.75 -0.98 -5.42
N GLY A 29 -14.13 -1.73 -4.51
CA GLY A 29 -13.63 -3.09 -4.78
C GLY A 29 -14.75 -4.07 -5.10
N PHE A 30 -15.85 -4.04 -4.34
CA PHE A 30 -17.01 -4.89 -4.56
C PHE A 30 -17.70 -4.59 -5.91
N TYR A 31 -17.97 -3.32 -6.21
CA TYR A 31 -18.57 -2.93 -7.49
C TYR A 31 -17.64 -3.21 -8.68
N GLY A 32 -16.32 -3.02 -8.51
CA GLY A 32 -15.33 -3.37 -9.54
C GLY A 32 -15.33 -4.86 -9.87
N TYR A 33 -15.46 -5.72 -8.86
CA TYR A 33 -15.57 -7.17 -9.06
C TYR A 33 -16.88 -7.56 -9.76
N LEU A 34 -18.01 -6.94 -9.41
CA LEU A 34 -19.29 -7.20 -10.09
C LEU A 34 -19.28 -6.75 -11.57
N ALA A 35 -18.59 -5.67 -11.91
CA ALA A 35 -18.57 -5.12 -13.26
C ALA A 35 -17.77 -5.98 -14.26
N PHE A 36 -16.63 -6.55 -13.84
CA PHE A 36 -15.72 -7.30 -14.73
C PHE A 36 -15.67 -8.81 -14.43
N GLY A 37 -16.28 -9.25 -13.32
CA GLY A 37 -16.38 -10.66 -12.94
C GLY A 37 -15.03 -11.33 -12.70
N SER A 38 -14.91 -12.61 -13.07
CA SER A 38 -13.66 -13.38 -12.95
C SER A 38 -12.57 -12.97 -13.96
N HIS A 39 -12.84 -12.03 -14.86
CA HIS A 39 -11.89 -11.53 -15.87
C HIS A 39 -11.22 -10.21 -15.48
N VAL A 40 -11.35 -9.77 -14.23
CA VAL A 40 -10.67 -8.57 -13.70
C VAL A 40 -9.16 -8.71 -13.85
N LYS A 41 -8.56 -7.88 -14.70
CA LYS A 41 -7.10 -7.69 -14.77
C LYS A 41 -6.55 -6.95 -13.53
N ASP A 42 -5.23 -7.01 -13.31
CA ASP A 42 -4.50 -6.45 -12.16
C ASP A 42 -4.83 -4.99 -11.82
N THR A 43 -5.26 -4.20 -12.81
CA THR A 43 -5.74 -2.84 -12.62
C THR A 43 -7.09 -2.65 -13.30
N VAL A 44 -8.01 -1.94 -12.64
CA VAL A 44 -9.36 -1.67 -13.16
C VAL A 44 -9.34 -0.95 -14.50
N THR A 45 -8.34 -0.09 -14.72
CA THR A 45 -8.14 0.69 -15.94
C THR A 45 -7.86 -0.18 -17.16
N LEU A 46 -7.26 -1.36 -16.99
CA LEU A 46 -6.93 -2.27 -18.09
C LEU A 46 -8.14 -3.09 -18.58
N ASN A 47 -9.27 -2.99 -17.87
CA ASN A 47 -10.54 -3.61 -18.27
C ASN A 47 -11.47 -2.64 -19.04
N LEU A 48 -11.13 -1.35 -19.19
CA LEU A 48 -11.95 -0.42 -19.98
C LEU A 48 -11.84 -0.72 -21.50
N PRO A 49 -12.91 -0.48 -22.27
CA PRO A 49 -12.86 -0.58 -23.73
C PRO A 49 -11.84 0.41 -24.29
N ASN A 50 -10.98 -0.09 -25.18
CA ASN A 50 -9.82 0.55 -25.79
C ASN A 50 -10.16 1.61 -26.86
N GLU A 51 -11.15 2.46 -26.57
CA GLU A 51 -11.44 3.64 -27.39
C GLU A 51 -10.25 4.62 -27.32
N PRO A 52 -9.90 5.34 -28.41
CA PRO A 52 -8.77 6.26 -28.43
C PRO A 52 -9.11 7.58 -27.70
N ALA A 53 -9.40 7.49 -26.41
CA ALA A 53 -9.62 8.64 -25.55
C ALA A 53 -8.28 9.07 -24.92
N ASN A 54 -7.61 9.97 -25.63
CA ASN A 54 -6.81 11.06 -25.07
C ASN A 54 -5.53 10.63 -24.32
N GLY A 55 -4.37 10.75 -24.99
CA GLY A 55 -2.98 10.89 -24.50
C GLY A 55 -2.53 10.19 -23.21
N THR A 56 -3.22 10.42 -22.10
CA THR A 56 -3.09 9.76 -20.79
C THR A 56 -3.22 8.24 -20.84
N CYS A 57 -4.10 7.68 -21.68
CA CYS A 57 -4.19 6.21 -21.85
C CYS A 57 -3.01 5.63 -22.66
N LEU A 58 -2.41 6.43 -23.55
CA LEU A 58 -1.28 6.01 -24.38
C LEU A 58 -0.01 5.78 -23.54
N ILE A 59 0.21 6.62 -22.51
CA ILE A 59 1.29 6.42 -21.53
C ILE A 59 1.01 5.21 -20.62
N ALA A 60 -0.27 4.85 -20.43
CA ALA A 60 -0.66 3.66 -19.67
C ALA A 60 -0.40 2.36 -20.43
N GLU A 61 -0.40 2.41 -21.76
CA GLU A 61 0.00 1.32 -22.65
C GLU A 61 1.52 1.25 -22.86
N LEU A 62 2.20 2.40 -22.79
CA LEU A 62 3.65 2.52 -23.02
C LEU A 62 4.52 1.82 -21.96
N ILE A 63 4.01 1.58 -20.76
CA ILE A 63 4.63 0.68 -19.79
C ILE A 63 3.80 -0.61 -19.76
N PRO A 64 4.12 -1.63 -20.59
CA PRO A 64 3.57 -2.95 -20.34
C PRO A 64 3.95 -3.30 -18.89
N HIS A 65 2.94 -3.61 -18.06
CA HIS A 65 3.07 -3.93 -16.62
C HIS A 65 3.05 -2.78 -15.59
N LEU A 66 2.25 -1.73 -15.79
CA LEU A 66 2.00 -0.71 -14.74
C LEU A 66 1.57 -1.28 -13.38
N GLY A 67 0.76 -2.35 -13.35
CA GLY A 67 0.33 -2.99 -12.10
C GLY A 67 1.48 -3.53 -11.26
N LEU A 68 2.52 -4.08 -11.91
CA LEU A 68 3.72 -4.60 -11.26
C LEU A 68 4.57 -3.48 -10.65
N PHE A 69 4.65 -2.34 -11.35
CA PHE A 69 5.33 -1.16 -10.81
C PHE A 69 4.57 -0.57 -9.61
N ILE A 70 3.24 -0.46 -9.68
CA ILE A 70 2.41 0.01 -8.57
C ILE A 70 2.55 -0.91 -7.36
N SER A 71 2.58 -2.23 -7.56
CA SER A 71 2.82 -3.21 -6.48
C SER A 71 4.21 -3.05 -5.86
N LEU A 72 5.26 -2.88 -6.66
CA LEU A 72 6.62 -2.69 -6.19
C LEU A 72 6.78 -1.40 -5.37
N VAL A 73 6.30 -0.28 -5.90
CA VAL A 73 6.32 1.01 -5.20
C VAL A 73 5.46 0.95 -3.95
N GLY A 74 4.29 0.29 -4.01
CA GLY A 74 3.42 0.07 -2.87
C GLY A 74 4.05 -0.78 -1.76
N ALA A 75 4.77 -1.84 -2.11
CA ALA A 75 5.50 -2.66 -1.14
C ALA A 75 6.61 -1.85 -0.45
N PHE A 76 7.34 -1.03 -1.20
CA PHE A 76 8.41 -0.19 -0.64
C PHE A 76 7.86 0.96 0.22
N ALA A 77 6.99 1.78 -0.36
CA ALA A 77 6.43 2.96 0.30
C ALA A 77 5.44 2.59 1.41
N GLY A 78 4.63 1.56 1.21
CA GLY A 78 3.68 1.06 2.20
C GLY A 78 4.36 0.52 3.45
N THR A 79 5.46 -0.23 3.28
CA THR A 79 6.27 -0.67 4.43
C THR A 79 6.88 0.52 5.17
N ALA A 80 7.41 1.50 4.43
CA ALA A 80 7.96 2.71 5.03
C ALA A 80 6.90 3.47 5.85
N LEU A 81 5.73 3.77 5.26
CA LEU A 81 4.63 4.54 5.85
C LEU A 81 3.91 3.83 6.99
N ALA A 82 3.59 2.55 6.82
CA ALA A 82 2.79 1.81 7.80
C ALA A 82 3.62 1.34 9.00
N LEU A 83 4.91 1.06 8.82
CA LEU A 83 5.75 0.45 9.86
C LEU A 83 6.93 1.35 10.22
N ILE A 84 7.77 1.76 9.27
CA ILE A 84 9.01 2.48 9.60
C ILE A 84 8.75 3.86 10.20
N PHE A 85 7.82 4.64 9.64
CA PHE A 85 7.50 5.97 10.13
C PHE A 85 6.94 5.96 11.57
N PRO A 86 5.93 5.13 11.92
CA PRO A 86 5.46 5.01 13.31
C PRO A 86 6.56 4.60 14.30
N ALA A 87 7.42 3.64 13.95
CA ALA A 87 8.55 3.27 14.81
C ALA A 87 9.55 4.41 14.99
N MET A 88 9.91 5.10 13.90
CA MET A 88 10.85 6.21 13.95
C MET A 88 10.32 7.36 14.83
N ILE A 89 9.04 7.71 14.69
CA ILE A 89 8.39 8.75 15.51
C ILE A 89 8.38 8.34 16.99
N ASP A 90 7.97 7.11 17.30
CA ASP A 90 7.91 6.62 18.68
C ASP A 90 9.30 6.57 19.33
N LEU A 91 10.33 6.17 18.57
CA LEU A 91 11.72 6.16 19.04
C LEU A 91 12.23 7.58 19.32
N LEU A 92 12.02 8.53 18.40
CA LEU A 92 12.48 9.92 18.54
C LEU A 92 11.76 10.65 19.68
N CYS A 93 10.45 10.50 19.80
CA CYS A 93 9.68 11.12 20.88
C CYS A 93 10.12 10.58 22.25
N ASN A 94 10.34 9.27 22.40
CA ASN A 94 10.77 8.69 23.68
C ASN A 94 12.24 8.96 24.00
N TYR A 95 13.09 9.11 22.98
CA TYR A 95 14.48 9.54 23.15
C TYR A 95 14.55 10.98 23.70
N SER A 96 13.77 11.91 23.14
CA SER A 96 13.70 13.30 23.62
C SER A 96 13.20 13.43 25.06
N GLN A 97 12.31 12.54 25.50
CA GLN A 97 11.74 12.56 26.85
C GLN A 97 12.58 11.80 27.89
N MET A 98 13.74 11.22 27.51
CA MET A 98 14.59 10.37 28.38
C MET A 98 13.81 9.20 29.05
N LYS A 99 12.74 8.71 28.41
CA LYS A 99 11.83 7.66 28.92
C LYS A 99 11.96 6.36 28.13
N LEU A 100 13.18 5.92 27.85
CA LEU A 100 13.44 4.66 27.15
C LEU A 100 13.14 3.45 28.05
N THR A 101 11.90 2.99 28.01
CA THR A 101 11.47 1.75 28.69
C THR A 101 11.76 0.54 27.79
N ARG A 102 12.18 -0.60 28.36
CA ARG A 102 12.49 -1.82 27.61
C ARG A 102 11.36 -2.27 26.66
N GLY A 103 10.10 -2.04 27.02
CA GLY A 103 8.94 -2.35 26.17
C GLY A 103 8.88 -1.56 24.86
N ILE A 104 9.26 -0.27 24.88
CA ILE A 104 9.34 0.57 23.67
C ILE A 104 10.42 0.03 22.74
N TRP A 105 11.56 -0.37 23.31
CA TRP A 105 12.67 -0.92 22.52
C TRP A 105 12.28 -2.24 21.84
N ILE A 106 11.61 -3.16 22.56
CA ILE A 106 11.11 -4.43 21.98
C ILE A 106 10.09 -4.17 20.88
N LYS A 107 9.10 -3.26 21.10
CA LYS A 107 8.09 -2.94 20.09
C LYS A 107 8.72 -2.40 18.81
N ASN A 108 9.71 -1.50 18.94
CA ASN A 108 10.39 -0.90 17.79
C ASN A 108 11.24 -1.92 17.03
N ILE A 109 11.98 -2.79 17.73
CA ILE A 109 12.72 -3.89 17.10
C ILE A 109 11.77 -4.81 16.32
N PHE A 110 10.62 -5.15 16.92
CA PHE A 110 9.63 -6.00 16.29
C PHE A 110 9.02 -5.33 15.05
N LEU A 111 8.68 -4.04 15.13
CA LEU A 111 8.14 -3.27 14.01
C LEU A 111 9.15 -3.15 12.86
N PHE A 112 10.44 -2.96 13.17
CA PHE A 112 11.51 -2.94 12.16
C PHE A 112 11.67 -4.30 11.49
N GLY A 113 11.65 -5.38 12.27
CA GLY A 113 11.71 -6.75 11.74
C GLY A 113 10.54 -7.06 10.81
N PHE A 114 9.32 -6.74 11.24
CA PHE A 114 8.11 -6.91 10.42
C PHE A 114 8.15 -6.04 9.17
N GLY A 115 8.73 -4.83 9.26
CA GLY A 115 8.98 -3.96 8.12
C GLY A 115 9.90 -4.59 7.09
N VAL A 116 11.06 -5.09 7.49
CA VAL A 116 11.99 -5.76 6.56
C VAL A 116 11.34 -6.99 5.93
N LEU A 117 10.58 -7.78 6.70
CA LEU A 117 9.85 -8.93 6.16
C LEU A 117 8.79 -8.51 5.12
N GLY A 118 7.99 -7.47 5.41
CA GLY A 118 7.01 -6.92 4.47
C GLY A 118 7.65 -6.41 3.19
N LEU A 119 8.80 -5.74 3.30
CA LEU A 119 9.55 -5.25 2.15
C LEU A 119 10.10 -6.41 1.29
N VAL A 120 10.74 -7.40 1.92
CA VAL A 120 11.32 -8.56 1.22
C VAL A 120 10.23 -9.37 0.53
N THR A 121 9.14 -9.68 1.24
CA THR A 121 8.03 -10.45 0.69
C THR A 121 7.31 -9.71 -0.45
N GLY A 122 7.00 -8.42 -0.29
CA GLY A 122 6.33 -7.63 -1.31
C GLY A 122 7.21 -7.37 -2.55
N THR A 123 8.51 -7.13 -2.35
CA THR A 123 9.47 -6.99 -3.45
C THR A 123 9.66 -8.31 -4.19
N TYR A 124 9.81 -9.42 -3.46
CA TYR A 124 9.96 -10.75 -4.05
C TYR A 124 8.74 -11.14 -4.90
N ALA A 125 7.52 -10.94 -4.38
CA ALA A 125 6.29 -11.21 -5.12
C ALA A 125 6.18 -10.38 -6.41
N SER A 126 6.58 -9.10 -6.35
CA SER A 126 6.56 -8.22 -7.52
C SER A 126 7.63 -8.63 -8.55
N LEU A 127 8.84 -8.99 -8.10
CA LEU A 127 9.93 -9.40 -8.98
C LEU A 127 9.67 -10.73 -9.69
N THR A 128 9.06 -11.70 -9.03
CA THR A 128 8.74 -13.00 -9.66
C THR A 128 7.69 -12.86 -10.76
N GLN A 129 6.69 -12.00 -10.55
CA GLN A 129 5.68 -11.70 -11.57
C GLN A 129 6.28 -10.94 -12.77
N ILE A 130 7.20 -10.00 -12.53
CA ILE A 130 7.96 -9.33 -13.60
C ILE A 130 8.80 -10.34 -14.38
N ALA A 131 9.56 -11.19 -13.69
CA ALA A 131 10.43 -12.19 -14.33
C ALA A 131 9.62 -13.21 -15.15
N TYR A 132 8.43 -13.59 -14.69
CA TYR A 132 7.52 -14.44 -15.44
C TYR A 132 7.01 -13.73 -16.70
N ALA A 133 6.58 -12.47 -16.58
CA ALA A 133 6.07 -11.69 -17.70
C ALA A 133 7.10 -11.54 -18.83
N PHE A 134 8.36 -11.21 -18.50
CA PHE A 134 9.42 -11.09 -19.50
C PHE A 134 9.98 -12.43 -20.00
N GLY A 135 9.93 -13.50 -19.19
CA GLY A 135 10.45 -14.82 -19.59
C GLY A 135 9.55 -15.61 -20.55
N VAL A 136 8.28 -15.25 -20.66
CA VAL A 136 7.32 -15.86 -21.61
C VAL A 136 7.50 -15.27 -23.02
N GLU A 137 7.84 -14.00 -23.14
CA GLU A 137 7.97 -13.30 -24.43
C GLU A 137 9.18 -13.73 -25.27
N ASP A 138 10.17 -14.39 -24.65
CA ASP A 138 11.36 -14.94 -25.33
C ASP A 138 11.15 -16.36 -25.91
N LYS A 139 10.02 -17.03 -25.62
CA LYS A 139 9.78 -18.44 -26.00
C LYS A 139 8.63 -18.68 -26.98
N THR A 140 8.08 -17.64 -27.60
CA THR A 140 7.09 -17.73 -28.70
C THR A 140 7.59 -17.01 -29.93
#